data_AF-A0A967F0M2-F1
#
_entry.id   AF-A0A967F0M2-F1
#
_cell.length_a   1.000
_cell.length_b   1.000
_cell.length_c   1.000
_cell.angle_alpha   90.00
_cell.angle_beta   90.00
_cell.angle_gamma   90.00
#
_symmetry.space_group_name_H-M   'P 1'
#
loop_
_entity.id
_entity.type
_entity.pdbx_description
1 polymer ?
#
loop_
_entity_poly.entity_id
_entity_poly.type
_entity_poly.pdbx_seq_one_letter_code
_entity_poly.pdbx_strand_id
1 'polypeptide(L)' 'MSKHLVSADNPGGQHTEELLAEIRAEILARMAAYGEDPRPEAKAVLENNLEIAQLLTDAIHLAETNTKTLAEDL' A
#
# COMPACT_ATOMS: atom_id res chain seq x y z
N MET A 1 4.76 19.97 -5.68
CA MET A 1 5.72 18.93 -6.09
C MET A 1 5.42 17.63 -5.35
N SER A 2 5.35 16.53 -6.09
CA SER A 2 5.34 15.18 -5.51
C SER A 2 6.71 14.86 -4.94
N LYS A 3 6.78 14.34 -3.70
CA LYS A 3 8.05 13.95 -3.06
C LYS A 3 8.39 12.47 -3.23
N HIS A 4 7.38 11.65 -3.55
CA HIS A 4 7.49 10.19 -3.53
C HIS A 4 7.14 9.60 -4.89
N LEU A 5 6.03 10.06 -5.47
CA LEU A 5 5.53 9.53 -6.74
C LEU A 5 6.21 10.17 -7.94
N VAL A 6 6.33 9.38 -9.01
CA VAL A 6 6.79 9.85 -10.32
C VAL A 6 5.92 11.01 -10.81
N SER A 7 6.56 12.09 -11.24
CA SER A 7 5.90 13.26 -11.82
C SER A 7 6.90 14.09 -12.61
N ALA A 8 6.45 15.11 -13.34
CA ALA A 8 7.34 16.03 -14.05
C ALA A 8 8.39 16.67 -13.13
N ASP A 9 8.00 16.97 -11.88
CA ASP A 9 8.87 17.58 -10.87
C ASP A 9 9.69 16.54 -10.07
N ASN A 10 9.42 15.25 -10.26
CA ASN A 10 10.09 14.14 -9.59
C ASN A 10 10.20 12.92 -10.52
N PRO A 11 11.09 12.96 -11.54
CA PRO A 11 11.19 11.89 -12.53
C PRO A 11 11.78 10.58 -11.97
N GLY A 12 12.44 10.62 -10.80
CA GLY A 12 12.94 9.45 -10.11
C GLY A 12 12.02 8.89 -9.02
N GLY A 13 10.77 9.38 -8.95
CA GLY A 13 9.79 8.87 -7.99
C GLY A 13 9.31 7.46 -8.33
N GLN A 14 8.65 6.82 -7.37
CA GLN A 14 8.02 5.50 -7.53
C GLN A 14 6.67 5.62 -8.24
N HIS A 15 6.24 4.54 -8.88
CA HIS A 15 4.85 4.39 -9.27
C HIS A 15 3.95 4.23 -8.03
N THR A 16 2.66 4.52 -8.17
CA THR A 16 1.73 4.54 -7.03
C THR A 16 1.56 3.13 -6.45
N GLU A 17 1.40 2.14 -7.32
CA GLU A 17 1.30 0.72 -7.01
C GLU A 17 2.53 0.19 -6.26
N GLU A 18 3.73 0.66 -6.60
CA GLU A 18 4.98 0.25 -5.96
C GLU A 18 5.04 0.74 -4.51
N LEU A 19 4.80 2.04 -4.30
CA LEU A 19 4.80 2.63 -2.96
C LEU A 19 3.72 2.02 -2.06
N LEU A 20 2.51 1.81 -2.60
CA LEU A 20 1.43 1.18 -1.84
C LEU A 20 1.73 -0.28 -1.51
N ALA A 21 2.38 -1.02 -2.41
CA ALA A 21 2.82 -2.39 -2.18
C ALA A 21 3.87 -2.49 -1.07
N GLU A 22 4.83 -1.56 -1.05
CA GLU A 22 5.83 -1.44 0.03
C GLU A 22 5.16 -1.21 1.40
N ILE A 23 4.24 -0.24 1.47
CA ILE A 23 3.50 0.06 2.71
C ILE A 23 2.67 -1.15 3.17
N ARG A 24 1.97 -1.82 2.23
CA ARG A 24 1.19 -3.02 2.55
C ARG A 24 2.07 -4.12 3.12
N ALA A 25 3.27 -4.34 2.56
CA ALA A 25 4.20 -5.34 3.06
C ALA A 25 4.66 -5.05 4.50
N GLU A 26 4.94 -3.79 4.84
CA GLU A 26 5.28 -3.40 6.21
C GLU A 26 4.13 -3.64 7.20
N ILE A 27 2.88 -3.36 6.78
CA ILE A 27 1.70 -3.61 7.61
C ILE A 27 1.51 -5.11 7.86
N LEU A 28 1.68 -5.95 6.83
CA LEU A 28 1.62 -7.40 6.98
C LEU A 28 2.71 -7.92 7.95
N ALA A 29 3.94 -7.41 7.82
CA ALA A 29 5.04 -7.75 8.73
C ALA A 29 4.73 -7.33 10.17
N ARG A 30 4.12 -6.16 10.36
CA ARG A 30 3.68 -5.68 11.68
C ARG A 30 2.59 -6.58 12.28
N MET A 31 1.62 -7.05 11.48
CA MET A 31 0.58 -7.97 11.95
C MET A 31 1.16 -9.29 12.45
N ALA A 32 2.18 -9.83 11.76
CA ALA A 32 2.85 -11.07 12.19
C ALA A 32 3.45 -10.96 13.60
N ALA A 33 3.86 -9.77 14.04
CA ALA A 33 4.38 -9.54 15.39
C ALA A 33 3.30 -9.56 16.49
N TYR A 34 2.02 -9.37 16.15
CA TYR A 34 0.90 -9.32 17.10
C TYR A 34 0.06 -10.61 17.14
N GLY A 35 0.31 -11.59 16.27
CA GLY A 35 -0.55 -12.76 16.09
C GLY A 35 -0.82 -13.58 17.35
N GLU A 36 0.11 -13.58 18.30
CA GLU A 36 0.03 -14.33 19.57
C GLU A 36 -0.24 -13.43 20.79
N ASP A 37 -0.43 -12.11 20.61
CA ASP A 37 -0.69 -11.20 21.73
C ASP A 37 -2.13 -11.36 22.23
N PRO A 38 -2.36 -11.83 23.47
CA PRO A 38 -3.70 -12.18 23.94
C PRO A 38 -4.54 -10.94 24.30
N ARG A 39 -3.93 -9.75 24.37
CA ARG A 39 -4.59 -8.55 24.86
C ARG A 39 -5.67 -8.05 23.88
N PRO A 40 -6.86 -7.62 24.36
CA PRO A 40 -7.93 -7.14 23.50
C PRO A 40 -7.52 -5.97 22.59
N GLU A 41 -6.67 -5.05 23.08
CA GLU A 41 -6.17 -3.94 22.27
C GLU A 41 -5.27 -4.41 21.12
N ALA A 42 -4.52 -5.50 21.31
CA ALA A 42 -3.67 -6.07 20.26
C ALA A 42 -4.52 -6.71 19.16
N LYS A 43 -5.61 -7.40 19.53
CA LYS A 43 -6.60 -7.93 18.58
C LYS A 43 -7.26 -6.83 17.75
N ALA A 44 -7.69 -5.73 18.39
CA ALA A 44 -8.28 -4.61 17.67
C ALA A 44 -7.28 -3.96 16.69
N VAL A 45 -6.00 -3.85 17.07
CA VAL A 45 -4.94 -3.37 16.17
C VAL A 45 -4.71 -4.33 15.01
N LEU A 46 -4.76 -5.65 15.24
CA LEU A 46 -4.64 -6.65 14.18
C LEU A 46 -5.79 -6.55 13.17
N GLU A 47 -7.04 -6.46 13.65
CA GLU A 47 -8.25 -6.31 12.82
C GLU A 47 -8.17 -5.05 11.95
N ASN A 48 -7.78 -3.92 12.53
CA ASN A 48 -7.62 -2.66 11.79
C ASN A 48 -6.51 -2.76 10.72
N ASN A 49 -5.38 -3.38 11.04
CA ASN A 49 -4.29 -3.54 10.07
C ASN A 49 -4.67 -4.50 8.93
N LEU A 50 -5.50 -5.51 9.21
CA LEU A 50 -6.02 -6.41 8.19
C LEU A 50 -6.91 -5.65 7.19
N GLU A 51 -7.82 -4.81 7.71
CA GLU A 51 -8.67 -3.96 6.88
C GLU A 51 -7.85 -2.97 6.04
N ILE A 52 -6.85 -2.31 6.65
CA ILE A 52 -5.96 -1.39 5.93
C ILE A 52 -5.20 -2.14 4.81
N ALA A 53 -4.71 -3.35 5.07
CA ALA A 53 -4.01 -4.15 4.06
C ALA A 53 -4.94 -4.52 2.88
N GLN A 54 -6.22 -4.76 3.13
CA GLN A 54 -7.21 -5.00 2.09
C GLN A 54 -7.48 -3.73 1.28
N LEU A 55 -7.70 -2.57 1.93
CA LEU A 55 -7.88 -1.30 1.24
C LEU A 55 -6.67 -0.92 0.37
N LEU A 56 -5.46 -1.19 0.85
CA LEU A 56 -4.24 -1.00 0.05
C LEU A 56 -4.19 -1.94 -1.15
N THR A 57 -4.68 -3.18 -1.01
CA THR A 57 -4.78 -4.11 -2.15
C THR A 57 -5.69 -3.57 -3.24
N ASP A 58 -6.85 -3.04 -2.87
CA ASP A 58 -7.79 -2.46 -3.83
C ASP A 58 -7.20 -1.20 -4.49
N ALA A 59 -6.52 -0.36 -3.71
CA ALA A 59 -5.83 0.83 -4.22
C ALA A 59 -4.67 0.48 -5.18
N ILE A 60 -3.91 -0.59 -4.90
CA ILE A 60 -2.86 -1.09 -5.80
C ILE A 60 -3.47 -1.51 -7.14
N HIS A 61 -4.56 -2.27 -7.13
CA HIS A 61 -5.23 -2.67 -8.38
C HIS A 61 -5.71 -1.46 -9.18
N LEU A 62 -6.29 -0.44 -8.52
CA LEU A 62 -6.68 0.80 -9.18
C LEU A 62 -5.47 1.53 -9.78
N ALA A 63 -4.35 1.59 -9.07
CA ALA A 63 -3.12 2.20 -9.55
C ALA A 63 -2.55 1.46 -10.77
N GLU A 64 -2.49 0.13 -10.73
CA GLU A 64 -2.07 -0.69 -11.86
C GLU A 64 -2.99 -0.51 -13.08
N THR A 65 -4.30 -0.40 -12.88
CA THR A 65 -5.24 -0.09 -13.96
C THR A 65 -4.93 1.27 -14.57
N ASN A 66 -4.70 2.32 -13.76
CA ASN A 66 -4.34 3.64 -14.27
C ASN A 66 -3.04 3.60 -15.09
N THR A 67 -2.01 2.91 -14.60
CA THR A 67 -0.73 2.76 -15.31
C THR A 67 -0.92 2.06 -16.65
N LYS A 68 -1.73 0.99 -16.70
CA LYS A 68 -2.04 0.27 -17.95
C LYS A 68 -2.80 1.15 -18.94
N THR A 69 -3.84 1.86 -18.49
CA THR A 69 -4.62 2.77 -19.34
C THR A 69 -3.74 3.85 -19.96
N LEU A 70 -2.84 4.47 -19.18
CA LEU A 70 -1.92 5.50 -19.70
C LEU A 70 -0.84 4.93 -20.64
N ALA A 71 -0.47 3.66 -20.48
CA ALA A 71 0.51 3.00 -21.35
C ALA A 71 -0.09 2.55 -22.70
N GLU A 72 -1.40 2.32 -22.78
CA GLU A 72 -2.11 1.98 -24.03
C GLU A 72 -2.31 3.20 -24.95
N ASP A 73 -2.21 4.42 -24.42
CA ASP A 73 -2.38 5.69 -25.13
C ASP A 73 -1.05 6.27 -25.72
N LEU A 74 0.07 5.55 -25.62
CA LEU A 74 1.41 5.93 -26.12
C LEU A 74 1.95 4.96 -27.18
#